data_AF-A0A846Q5H7-F1
#
_entry.id   AF-A0A846Q5H7-F1
#
_cell.length_a   1.000
_cell.length_b   1.000
_cell.length_c   1.000
_cell.angle_alpha   90.00
_cell.angle_beta   90.00
_cell.angle_gamma   90.00
#
_symmetry.space_group_name_H-M   'P 1'
#
loop_
_entity.id
_entity.type
_entity.pdbx_description
1 polymer ?
#
loop_
_entity_poly.entity_id
_entity_poly.type
_entity_poly.pdbx_seq_one_letter_code
_entity_poly.pdbx_strand_id
1 'polypeptide(L)' 'MVVGADSHTCTYGALGVFATGIGSTEMTSVFITGRLWFKVPKVIKVVA' A
#
# COMPACT_ATOMS: atom_id res chain seq x y z
N MET A 1 3.25 2.90 -6.83
CA MET A 1 2.43 2.14 -5.87
C MET A 1 3.31 1.05 -5.28
N VAL A 2 3.33 0.89 -3.96
CA VAL A 2 4.17 -0.09 -3.25
C VAL A 2 3.30 -0.90 -2.29
N VAL A 3 3.47 -2.21 -2.27
CA VAL A 3 2.85 -3.10 -1.29
C VAL A 3 3.92 -3.99 -0.66
N GLY A 4 3.74 -4.34 0.61
CA GLY A 4 4.71 -5.09 1.38
C GLY A 4 4.04 -5.89 2.48
N ALA A 5 4.69 -6.96 2.93
CA ALA A 5 4.20 -7.79 4.04
C ALA A 5 4.49 -7.17 5.42
N ASP A 6 5.17 -6.03 5.46
CA ASP A 6 5.47 -5.28 6.68
C ASP A 6 4.40 -4.20 6.94
N SER A 7 4.02 -4.02 8.21
CA SER A 7 3.01 -3.04 8.60
C SER A 7 3.45 -1.58 8.41
N HIS A 8 4.78 -1.33 8.35
CA HIS A 8 5.39 -0.02 8.13
C HIS A 8 5.75 0.24 6.66
N THR A 9 5.23 -0.57 5.73
CA THR A 9 5.33 -0.28 4.28
C THR A 9 4.81 1.14 3.95
N CYS A 10 3.92 1.72 4.76
CA CYS A 10 3.46 3.11 4.64
C CYS A 10 4.59 4.15 4.68
N THR A 11 5.77 3.82 5.23
CA THR A 11 6.96 4.68 5.26
C THR A 11 7.35 5.17 3.87
N TYR A 12 7.21 4.32 2.84
CA TYR A 12 7.50 4.70 1.47
C TYR A 12 6.59 5.82 0.94
N GLY A 13 5.47 6.11 1.61
CA GLY A 13 4.61 7.27 1.32
C GLY A 13 5.33 8.61 1.38
N ALA A 14 6.44 8.71 2.14
CA ALA A 14 7.31 9.89 2.16
C ALA A 14 7.92 10.22 0.79
N LEU A 15 7.99 9.25 -0.12
CA LEU A 15 8.50 9.41 -1.49
C LEU A 15 7.41 9.85 -2.49
N GLY A 16 6.21 10.21 -2.01
CA GLY A 16 5.10 10.64 -2.88
C GLY A 16 4.39 9.50 -3.60
N VAL A 17 4.54 8.26 -3.13
CA VAL A 17 3.87 7.08 -3.70
C VAL A 17 2.77 6.56 -2.76
N PHE A 18 1.70 6.00 -3.31
CA PHE A 18 0.76 5.22 -2.50
C PHE A 18 1.45 3.92 -2.03
N ALA A 19 1.54 3.74 -0.71
CA ALA A 19 2.20 2.59 -0.09
C ALA A 19 1.37 2.04 1.07
N THR A 20 1.21 0.71 1.13
CA THR A 20 0.42 0.06 2.19
C THR A 20 0.91 -1.35 2.50
N GLY A 21 0.76 -1.77 3.76
CA GLY A 21 0.99 -3.15 4.17
C GLY A 21 -0.17 -4.06 3.77
N ILE A 22 0.12 -5.27 3.32
CA ILE A 22 -0.88 -6.27 2.91
C ILE A 22 -0.58 -7.64 3.55
N GLY A 23 -1.58 -8.51 3.61
CA GLY A 23 -1.43 -9.87 4.11
C GLY A 23 -0.80 -10.83 3.10
N SER A 24 -0.59 -12.07 3.53
CA SER A 24 0.01 -13.14 2.71
C SER A 24 -0.87 -13.54 1.51
N THR A 25 -2.19 -13.54 1.68
CA THR A 25 -3.15 -13.83 0.60
C THR A 25 -3.09 -12.76 -0.49
N GLU A 26 -3.08 -11.48 -0.10
CA GLU A 26 -2.95 -10.39 -1.05
C GLU A 26 -1.58 -10.40 -1.73
N MET A 27 -0.51 -10.70 -0.98
CA MET A 27 0.83 -10.81 -1.53
C MET A 27 0.92 -11.91 -2.59
N THR A 28 0.25 -13.05 -2.36
CA THR A 28 0.15 -14.13 -3.34
C THR A 28 -0.58 -13.66 -4.61
N SER A 29 -1.67 -12.92 -4.47
CA SER A 29 -2.40 -12.34 -5.60
C SER A 29 -1.53 -11.37 -6.41
N VAL A 30 -0.73 -10.53 -5.73
CA VAL A 30 0.21 -9.61 -6.36
C VAL A 30 1.31 -10.35 -7.09
N PHE A 31 1.88 -11.42 -6.52
CA PHE A 31 2.92 -12.21 -7.20
C PHE A 31 2.40 -12.94 -8.44
N ILE A 32 1.16 -13.41 -8.43
CA ILE A 32 0.57 -14.13 -9.57
C ILE A 32 0.11 -13.16 -10.66
N THR A 33 -0.56 -12.06 -10.28
CA THR A 33 -1.31 -11.22 -11.22
C THR A 33 -0.69 -9.85 -11.47
N GLY A 34 0.24 -9.41 -10.62
CA GLY A 34 0.75 -8.04 -10.59
C GLY A 34 -0.30 -6.99 -10.22
N ARG A 35 -1.47 -7.39 -9.72
CA ARG A 35 -2.62 -6.51 -9.46
C ARG A 35 -3.23 -6.81 -8.09
N LEU A 36 -3.85 -5.78 -7.50
CA LEU A 36 -4.62 -5.90 -6.28
C LEU A 36 -5.78 -4.90 -6.28
N TRP A 37 -6.88 -5.27 -5.64
CA TRP A 37 -8.03 -4.39 -5.48
C TRP A 37 -7.84 -3.49 -4.26
N PHE A 38 -8.08 -2.19 -4.44
CA PHE A 38 -8.05 -1.22 -3.35
C PHE A 38 -9.36 -0.46 -3.28
N LYS A 39 -9.86 -0.27 -2.06
CA LYS A 39 -10.83 0.78 -1.78
C LYS A 39 -10.06 2.09 -1.62
N VAL A 40 -10.41 3.10 -2.41
CA VAL A 40 -9.80 4.44 -2.30
C VAL A 40 -10.06 4.97 -0.88
N PRO A 41 -9.00 5.28 -0.09
CA PRO A 41 -9.18 5.74 1.28
C PRO A 41 -9.61 7.22 1.31
N LYS A 42 -10.18 7.64 2.44
CA LYS A 42 -10.34 9.07 2.73
C LYS A 42 -8.96 9.68 3.00
N VAL A 43 -8.77 10.94 2.61
CA VAL A 43 -7.50 11.66 2.78
C VAL A 43 -7.67 12.74 3.83
N ILE A 44 -6.71 12.83 4.75
CA ILE A 44 -6.58 13.93 5.71
C ILE A 44 -5.34 14.72 5.31
N LYS A 45 -5.50 16.01 4.99
CA LYS A 45 -4.39 16.91 4.69
C LYS A 45 -3.89 17.52 6.00
N VAL A 46 -2.62 17.26 6.34
CA VAL A 46 -1.95 17.88 7.48
C VAL A 46 -1.10 19.03 6.96
N VAL A 47 -1.31 20.22 7.50
CA VAL A 47 -0.53 21.43 7.23
C VAL A 47 0.07 21.93 8.54
N ALA A 48 1.24 22.55 8.47
CA ALA A 48 1.86 23.23 9.60
C ALA A 48 1.31 24.66 9.74
#